data_AF-A0A3M2T9V0-F1
#
_entry.id   AF-A0A3M2T9V0-F1
#
_cell.length_a   1.000
_cell.length_b   1.000
_cell.length_c   1.000
_cell.angle_alpha   90.00
_cell.angle_beta   90.00
_cell.angle_gamma   90.00
#
_symmetry.space_group_name_H-M   'P 1'
#
loop_
_entity.id
_entity.type
_entity.pdbx_description
1 polymer ?
#
loop_
_entity_poly.entity_id
_entity_poly.type
_entity_poly.pdbx_seq_one_letter_code
_entity_poly.pdbx_strand_id
1 'polypeptide(L)'
;MSFSSIPVVDFQRLQDPRTKEETLAKLREAIFIVGFLYLTNHGLEPLTKKVHEKLPELFNLPDDVKDKCNMINSPSFLGYTRLGAETTASQTDQREQYDFGTPGMKAWTEDGPFWSRLEGESQYPEYPGAKELVEEYIIRSADLSQAFMHSVAECLSLPPDTFEKFKGNMDRLKFIKYPQSPPESQGVGPHKDSTGLFTFLSQDDTGGLQVLNKNGEWIDAPPIEGSLVVNIQQGFEAITGGICAATTHRVVAPTSKTRYSVPFFLGVRLDLTLEQLKDSAAHIVRQIPASDDQKKRSLDVPSEFLSPLYSCFGEAHLRNRVLSHPDVGQKWYPELYAKYSQQVL
;
A
#
# COMPACT_ATOMS: atom_id res chain seq x y z
N MET A 1 -19.16 11.11 11.58
CA MET A 1 -18.31 12.23 12.09
C MET A 1 -17.07 12.38 11.20
N SER A 2 -16.41 13.55 11.16
CA SER A 2 -15.10 13.76 10.50
C SER A 2 -13.98 13.71 11.55
N PHE A 3 -12.74 13.44 11.14
CA PHE A 3 -11.58 13.37 12.04
C PHE A 3 -10.68 14.60 11.88
N SER A 4 -9.99 14.97 12.96
CA SER A 4 -8.99 16.05 13.02
C SER A 4 -7.60 15.56 13.44
N SER A 5 -7.46 14.27 13.76
CA SER A 5 -6.20 13.61 14.12
C SER A 5 -6.25 12.13 13.76
N ILE A 6 -5.09 11.53 13.54
CA ILE A 6 -4.94 10.10 13.27
C ILE A 6 -4.78 9.35 14.60
N PRO A 7 -5.60 8.32 14.89
CA PRO A 7 -5.52 7.56 16.15
C PRO A 7 -4.21 6.79 16.32
N VAL A 8 -3.79 6.58 17.57
CA VAL A 8 -2.66 5.73 17.92
C VAL A 8 -3.17 4.43 18.54
N VAL A 9 -2.70 3.31 18.02
CA VAL A 9 -3.02 1.96 18.48
C VAL A 9 -1.73 1.25 18.90
N ASP A 10 -1.75 0.68 20.09
CA ASP A 10 -0.65 -0.12 20.63
C ASP A 10 -0.86 -1.59 20.26
N PHE A 11 0.07 -2.13 19.48
CA PHE A 11 -0.05 -3.50 18.96
C PHE A 11 0.12 -4.56 20.05
N GLN A 12 1.01 -4.36 21.02
CA GLN A 12 1.17 -5.31 22.14
C GLN A 12 -0.09 -5.40 22.99
N ARG A 13 -0.80 -4.28 23.18
CA ARG A 13 -2.08 -4.28 23.90
C ARG A 13 -3.19 -5.03 23.18
N LEU A 14 -3.12 -5.18 21.85
CA LEU A 14 -4.03 -6.06 21.08
C LEU A 14 -3.72 -7.54 21.31
N GLN A 15 -2.49 -7.88 21.73
CA GLN A 15 -2.07 -9.25 22.01
C GLN A 15 -2.31 -9.68 23.46
N ASP A 16 -2.51 -8.74 24.39
CA ASP A 16 -2.78 -9.02 25.81
C ASP A 16 -4.30 -9.10 26.09
N PRO A 17 -4.84 -10.26 26.52
CA PRO A 17 -6.27 -10.44 26.82
C PRO A 17 -6.85 -9.41 27.79
N ARG A 18 -6.03 -8.83 28.69
CA ARG A 18 -6.47 -7.85 29.70
C ARG A 18 -6.72 -6.47 29.11
N THR A 19 -6.08 -6.14 28.00
CA THR A 19 -6.16 -4.83 27.33
C THR A 19 -6.78 -4.89 25.95
N LYS A 20 -6.97 -6.10 25.41
CA LYS A 20 -7.41 -6.34 24.03
C LYS A 20 -8.74 -5.69 23.73
N GLU A 21 -9.75 -5.85 24.58
CA GLU A 21 -11.09 -5.32 24.35
C GLU A 21 -11.10 -3.78 24.20
N GLU A 22 -10.47 -3.06 25.14
CA GLU A 22 -10.32 -1.61 25.07
C GLU A 22 -9.56 -1.16 23.81
N THR A 23 -8.52 -1.92 23.45
CA THR A 23 -7.67 -1.57 22.30
C THR A 23 -8.34 -1.89 20.97
N LEU A 24 -9.16 -2.95 20.89
CA LEU A 24 -10.02 -3.24 19.75
C LEU A 24 -11.06 -2.15 19.53
N ALA A 25 -11.59 -1.52 20.59
CA ALA A 25 -12.49 -0.38 20.45
C ALA A 25 -11.80 0.83 19.79
N LYS A 26 -10.55 1.13 20.15
CA LYS A 26 -9.72 2.18 19.50
C LYS A 26 -9.40 1.83 18.05
N LEU A 27 -9.02 0.57 17.79
CA LEU A 27 -8.78 0.09 16.42
C LEU A 27 -10.04 0.22 15.56
N ARG A 28 -11.21 -0.14 16.12
CA ARG A 28 -12.49 -0.01 15.46
C ARG A 28 -12.75 1.44 15.05
N GLU A 29 -12.55 2.40 15.94
CA GLU A 29 -12.70 3.82 15.61
C GLU A 29 -11.79 4.24 14.44
N ALA A 30 -10.51 3.85 14.49
CA ALA A 30 -9.56 4.15 13.42
C ALA A 30 -9.98 3.56 12.07
N ILE A 31 -10.39 2.29 12.03
CA ILE A 31 -10.79 1.58 10.81
C ILE A 31 -12.08 2.16 10.20
N PHE A 32 -13.11 2.44 11.01
CA PHE A 32 -14.41 2.90 10.51
C PHE A 32 -14.47 4.41 10.20
N ILE A 33 -13.79 5.24 11.01
CA ILE A 33 -13.93 6.69 10.91
C ILE A 33 -12.85 7.29 10.01
N VAL A 34 -11.61 6.80 10.15
CA VAL A 34 -10.41 7.45 9.60
C VAL A 34 -9.83 6.70 8.41
N GLY A 35 -9.76 5.37 8.47
CA GLY A 35 -9.04 4.54 7.49
C GLY A 35 -7.51 4.65 7.60
N PHE A 36 -7.02 5.31 8.65
CA PHE A 36 -5.60 5.50 9.01
C PHE A 36 -5.42 5.35 10.53
N LEU A 37 -4.26 4.86 10.95
CA LEU A 37 -3.80 4.88 12.34
C LEU A 37 -2.26 4.93 12.41
N TYR A 38 -1.73 5.29 13.57
CA TYR A 38 -0.38 4.91 13.97
C TYR A 38 -0.44 3.59 14.72
N LEU A 39 0.40 2.64 14.35
CA LEU A 39 0.64 1.40 15.04
C LEU A 39 1.96 1.50 15.79
N THR A 40 1.94 1.32 17.11
CA THR A 40 3.10 1.41 18.01
C THR A 40 3.36 0.07 18.69
N ASN A 41 4.57 -0.13 19.24
CA ASN A 41 4.95 -1.35 19.92
C ASN A 41 4.74 -2.60 19.04
N HIS A 42 5.02 -2.47 17.75
CA HIS A 42 4.77 -3.50 16.74
C HIS A 42 5.95 -4.47 16.58
N GLY A 43 7.09 -4.19 17.21
CA GLY A 43 8.25 -5.09 17.26
C GLY A 43 9.17 -5.02 16.04
N LEU A 44 8.92 -4.09 15.11
CA LEU A 44 9.80 -3.84 13.95
C LEU A 44 10.66 -2.58 14.12
N GLU A 45 10.57 -1.88 15.26
CA GLU A 45 11.27 -0.62 15.51
C GLU A 45 12.79 -0.71 15.30
N PRO A 46 13.50 -1.78 15.72
CA PRO A 46 14.92 -1.92 15.41
C PRO A 46 15.19 -2.08 13.90
N LEU A 47 14.31 -2.79 13.19
CA LEU A 47 14.46 -3.06 11.76
C LEU A 47 14.14 -1.82 10.92
N THR A 48 13.09 -1.08 11.26
CA THR A 48 12.75 0.18 10.59
C THR A 48 13.88 1.19 10.75
N LYS A 49 14.46 1.30 11.95
CA LYS A 49 15.64 2.14 12.20
C LYS A 49 16.84 1.70 11.34
N LYS A 50 17.18 0.41 11.34
CA LYS A 50 18.28 -0.16 10.53
C LYS A 50 18.09 0.14 9.03
N VAL A 51 16.87 0.03 8.52
CA VAL A 51 16.58 0.37 7.11
C VAL A 51 16.78 1.86 6.86
N HIS A 52 16.20 2.74 7.67
CA HIS A 52 16.33 4.20 7.50
C HIS A 52 17.79 4.67 7.56
N GLU A 53 18.63 4.06 8.41
CA GLU A 53 20.08 4.32 8.45
C GLU A 53 20.79 3.96 7.14
N LYS A 54 20.27 3.00 6.38
CA LYS A 54 20.84 2.53 5.11
C LYS A 54 20.32 3.24 3.87
N LEU A 55 19.14 3.86 3.94
CA LEU A 55 18.54 4.54 2.79
C LEU A 55 19.43 5.64 2.18
N PRO A 56 20.10 6.52 2.96
CA PRO A 56 21.00 7.51 2.39
C PRO A 56 22.11 6.90 1.54
N GLU A 57 22.72 5.80 1.99
CA GLU A 57 23.77 5.10 1.25
C GLU A 57 23.23 4.48 -0.05
N LEU A 58 22.09 3.78 0.02
CA LEU A 58 21.45 3.15 -1.15
C LEU A 58 21.01 4.16 -2.22
N PHE A 59 20.51 5.32 -1.81
CA PHE A 59 20.09 6.37 -2.74
C PHE A 59 21.24 7.27 -3.22
N ASN A 60 22.41 7.20 -2.59
CA ASN A 60 23.63 7.90 -3.01
C ASN A 60 24.54 7.02 -3.89
N LEU A 61 24.10 5.79 -4.22
CA LEU A 61 24.77 4.96 -5.22
C LEU A 61 24.86 5.70 -6.57
N PRO A 62 25.94 5.48 -7.35
CA PRO A 62 26.06 6.02 -8.69
C PRO A 62 24.85 5.70 -9.56
N ASP A 63 24.44 6.63 -10.43
CA ASP A 63 23.24 6.45 -11.25
C ASP A 63 23.32 5.21 -12.13
N ASP A 64 24.49 4.87 -12.67
CA ASP A 64 24.70 3.64 -13.45
C ASP A 64 24.44 2.37 -12.63
N VAL A 65 24.77 2.37 -11.33
CA VAL A 65 24.48 1.26 -10.42
C VAL A 65 22.98 1.15 -10.16
N LYS A 66 22.30 2.27 -9.91
CA LYS A 66 20.84 2.29 -9.71
C LYS A 66 20.10 1.88 -10.99
N ASP A 67 20.60 2.29 -12.14
CA ASP A 67 19.99 2.03 -13.45
C ASP A 67 20.12 0.57 -13.91
N LYS A 68 21.14 -0.17 -13.44
CA LYS A 68 21.21 -1.63 -13.66
C LYS A 68 19.97 -2.35 -13.12
N CYS A 69 19.40 -1.88 -12.01
CA CYS A 69 18.18 -2.43 -11.42
C CYS A 69 16.92 -1.63 -11.76
N ASN A 70 16.92 -0.83 -12.85
CA ASN A 70 15.78 0.00 -13.24
C ASN A 70 14.51 -0.84 -13.50
N MET A 71 13.35 -0.33 -13.08
CA MET A 71 12.05 -0.99 -13.23
C MET A 71 11.71 -1.38 -14.67
N ILE A 72 12.17 -0.60 -15.67
CA ILE A 72 11.99 -0.91 -17.09
C ILE A 72 12.58 -2.28 -17.48
N ASN A 73 13.47 -2.85 -16.68
CA ASN A 73 14.06 -4.17 -16.91
C ASN A 73 13.22 -5.33 -16.34
N SER A 74 12.13 -5.06 -15.62
CA SER A 74 11.27 -6.07 -15.01
C SER A 74 9.85 -6.04 -15.57
N PRO A 75 9.33 -7.14 -16.14
CA PRO A 75 7.92 -7.23 -16.50
C PRO A 75 7.00 -7.19 -15.27
N SER A 76 7.53 -7.46 -14.07
CA SER A 76 6.78 -7.46 -12.81
C SER A 76 6.69 -6.09 -12.14
N PHE A 77 7.19 -5.04 -12.82
CA PHE A 77 7.24 -3.67 -12.34
C PHE A 77 7.98 -3.54 -10.99
N LEU A 78 9.12 -4.23 -10.88
CA LEU A 78 10.02 -4.20 -9.73
C LEU A 78 11.36 -3.60 -10.12
N GLY A 79 11.94 -2.75 -9.28
CA GLY A 79 13.22 -2.10 -9.51
C GLY A 79 13.22 -0.60 -9.22
N TYR A 80 14.28 0.07 -9.65
CA TYR A 80 14.51 1.49 -9.45
C TYR A 80 13.75 2.38 -10.44
N THR A 81 13.20 3.47 -9.93
CA THR A 81 12.57 4.54 -10.71
C THR A 81 13.23 5.87 -10.38
N ARG A 82 13.69 6.58 -11.41
CA ARG A 82 14.42 7.85 -11.29
C ARG A 82 13.54 8.96 -10.71
N LEU A 83 14.20 10.00 -10.20
CA LEU A 83 13.56 11.21 -9.70
C LEU A 83 12.62 11.81 -10.75
N GLY A 84 11.36 12.02 -10.38
CA GLY A 84 10.38 12.68 -11.25
C GLY A 84 9.88 11.83 -12.42
N ALA A 85 10.15 10.51 -12.42
CA ALA A 85 9.67 9.61 -13.47
C ALA A 85 8.21 9.19 -13.29
N GLU A 86 7.63 9.31 -12.09
CA GLU A 86 6.21 9.01 -11.83
C GLU A 86 5.34 10.27 -11.83
N THR A 87 4.07 10.07 -12.16
CA THR A 87 3.06 11.13 -12.21
C THR A 87 1.81 10.66 -11.47
N THR A 88 1.34 11.46 -10.52
CA THR A 88 0.07 11.24 -9.82
C THR A 88 -0.82 12.45 -10.00
N ALA A 89 -2.11 12.23 -10.27
CA ALA A 89 -3.08 13.31 -10.53
C ALA A 89 -2.57 14.34 -11.58
N SER A 90 -1.96 13.83 -12.66
CA SER A 90 -1.40 14.61 -13.78
C SER A 90 -0.26 15.58 -13.41
N GLN A 91 0.34 15.41 -12.24
CA GLN A 91 1.51 16.18 -11.80
C GLN A 91 2.67 15.24 -11.45
N THR A 92 3.90 15.69 -11.73
CA THR A 92 5.13 14.91 -11.48
C THR A 92 5.39 14.77 -9.98
N ASP A 93 5.66 13.54 -9.54
CA ASP A 93 6.00 13.22 -8.16
C ASP A 93 7.50 13.47 -7.91
N GLN A 94 7.84 14.37 -6.98
CA GLN A 94 9.23 14.69 -6.60
C GLN A 94 9.83 13.61 -5.70
N ARG A 95 10.01 12.42 -6.27
CA ARG A 95 10.63 11.26 -5.60
C ARG A 95 11.42 10.39 -6.57
N GLU A 96 12.43 9.72 -6.04
CA GLU A 96 13.02 8.51 -6.62
C GLU A 96 12.72 7.32 -5.69
N GLN A 97 12.62 6.10 -6.24
CA GLN A 97 12.23 4.93 -5.44
C GLN A 97 12.79 3.61 -5.95
N TYR A 98 12.81 2.61 -5.08
CA TYR A 98 12.97 1.20 -5.43
C TYR A 98 11.70 0.44 -5.05
N ASP A 99 11.15 -0.36 -5.96
CA ASP A 99 10.04 -1.27 -5.72
C ASP A 99 10.54 -2.71 -5.66
N PHE A 100 10.20 -3.40 -4.57
CA PHE A 100 10.54 -4.80 -4.32
C PHE A 100 9.26 -5.64 -4.12
N GLY A 101 9.34 -6.92 -4.48
CA GLY A 101 8.27 -7.90 -4.29
C GLY A 101 8.66 -9.02 -3.33
N THR A 102 7.68 -9.87 -2.99
CA THR A 102 7.85 -11.05 -2.13
C THR A 102 9.05 -11.91 -2.56
N PRO A 103 9.96 -12.27 -1.63
CA PRO A 103 11.11 -13.11 -1.93
C PRO A 103 10.70 -14.50 -2.45
N GLY A 104 11.48 -15.08 -3.36
CA GLY A 104 11.28 -16.44 -3.85
C GLY A 104 10.04 -16.64 -4.73
N MET A 105 9.43 -15.56 -5.24
CA MET A 105 8.37 -15.64 -6.24
C MET A 105 8.87 -16.36 -7.49
N LYS A 106 8.07 -17.31 -7.98
CA LYS A 106 8.41 -18.07 -9.18
C LYS A 106 8.30 -17.19 -10.41
N ALA A 107 9.13 -17.46 -11.40
CA ALA A 107 8.98 -16.86 -12.71
C ALA A 107 7.63 -17.24 -13.33
N TRP A 108 7.01 -16.25 -13.98
CA TRP A 108 5.85 -16.46 -14.84
C TRP A 108 6.14 -17.49 -15.95
N THR A 109 5.11 -18.28 -16.30
CA THR A 109 5.15 -19.24 -17.40
C THR A 109 4.12 -18.87 -18.47
N GLU A 110 4.42 -19.15 -19.76
CA GLU A 110 3.52 -18.80 -20.88
C GLU A 110 2.12 -19.40 -20.78
N ASP A 111 1.98 -20.55 -20.13
CA ASP A 111 0.70 -21.24 -19.91
C ASP A 111 -0.13 -20.66 -18.76
N GLY A 112 0.43 -19.73 -17.98
CA GLY A 112 -0.22 -19.10 -16.83
C GLY A 112 -1.15 -17.95 -17.22
N PRO A 113 -2.07 -17.53 -16.33
CA PRO A 113 -2.89 -16.36 -16.59
C PRO A 113 -1.98 -15.14 -16.78
N PHE A 114 -2.28 -14.30 -17.77
CA PHE A 114 -1.35 -13.25 -18.20
C PHE A 114 -0.96 -12.27 -17.07
N TRP A 115 -1.87 -12.00 -16.14
CA TRP A 115 -1.60 -11.16 -14.95
C TRP A 115 -0.57 -11.75 -13.98
N SER A 116 -0.26 -13.05 -14.05
CA SER A 116 0.77 -13.64 -13.17
C SER A 116 2.18 -13.16 -13.49
N ARG A 117 2.40 -12.43 -14.59
CA ARG A 117 3.64 -11.65 -14.83
C ARG A 117 3.88 -10.54 -13.81
N LEU A 118 2.85 -10.12 -13.08
CA LEU A 118 3.01 -9.22 -11.93
C LEU A 118 3.84 -9.86 -10.82
N GLU A 119 3.85 -11.19 -10.71
CA GLU A 119 4.70 -11.91 -9.78
C GLU A 119 6.07 -12.17 -10.40
N GLY A 120 7.14 -11.85 -9.68
CA GLY A 120 8.49 -12.02 -10.18
C GLY A 120 9.55 -11.59 -9.17
N GLU A 121 10.81 -11.85 -9.53
CA GLU A 121 11.96 -11.55 -8.69
C GLU A 121 12.26 -10.04 -8.66
N SER A 122 12.60 -9.55 -7.48
CA SER A 122 13.09 -8.19 -7.26
C SER A 122 14.45 -7.97 -7.92
N GLN A 123 14.65 -6.76 -8.44
CA GLN A 123 15.97 -6.28 -8.87
C GLN A 123 16.60 -5.50 -7.70
N TYR A 124 17.84 -5.82 -7.35
CA TYR A 124 18.55 -5.19 -6.23
C TYR A 124 19.72 -4.34 -6.74
N PRO A 125 19.98 -3.17 -6.13
CA PRO A 125 21.21 -2.43 -6.42
C PRO A 125 22.43 -3.24 -5.96
N GLU A 126 23.56 -3.07 -6.66
CA GLU A 126 24.85 -3.67 -6.29
C GLU A 126 25.41 -2.99 -5.01
N TYR A 127 24.88 -3.37 -3.84
CA TYR A 127 25.29 -2.88 -2.54
C TYR A 127 25.29 -4.04 -1.51
N PRO A 128 26.37 -4.21 -0.71
CA PRO A 128 26.46 -5.32 0.24
C PRO A 128 25.29 -5.36 1.24
N GLY A 129 24.59 -6.49 1.31
CA GLY A 129 23.49 -6.67 2.26
C GLY A 129 22.14 -6.06 1.82
N ALA A 130 22.05 -5.45 0.63
CA ALA A 130 20.81 -4.81 0.18
C ALA A 130 19.66 -5.82 0.04
N LYS A 131 19.93 -6.96 -0.59
CA LYS A 131 18.95 -8.04 -0.77
C LYS A 131 18.48 -8.57 0.58
N GLU A 132 19.40 -8.94 1.44
CA GLU A 132 19.11 -9.52 2.75
C GLU A 132 18.28 -8.56 3.61
N LEU A 133 18.59 -7.26 3.58
CA LEU A 133 17.85 -6.23 4.30
C LEU A 133 16.40 -6.09 3.80
N VAL A 134 16.21 -6.09 2.48
CA VAL A 134 14.88 -6.00 1.84
C VAL A 134 14.05 -7.24 2.16
N GLU A 135 14.63 -8.43 1.98
CA GLU A 135 13.92 -9.70 2.22
C GLU A 135 13.56 -9.86 3.72
N GLU A 136 14.47 -9.50 4.63
CA GLU A 136 14.20 -9.43 6.07
C GLU A 136 13.01 -8.50 6.37
N TYR A 137 12.99 -7.29 5.78
CA TYR A 137 11.91 -6.33 5.99
C TYR A 137 10.56 -6.84 5.48
N ILE A 138 10.53 -7.43 4.28
CA ILE A 138 9.30 -7.98 3.70
C ILE A 138 8.73 -9.11 4.57
N ILE A 139 9.55 -10.09 4.93
CA ILE A 139 9.11 -11.24 5.73
C ILE A 139 8.55 -10.78 7.08
N ARG A 140 9.29 -9.92 7.78
CA ARG A 140 8.88 -9.44 9.12
C ARG A 140 7.65 -8.54 9.08
N SER A 141 7.49 -7.76 8.00
CA SER A 141 6.28 -6.96 7.78
C SER A 141 5.07 -7.83 7.43
N ALA A 142 5.27 -8.90 6.64
CA ALA A 142 4.21 -9.85 6.32
C ALA A 142 3.68 -10.55 7.59
N ASP A 143 4.57 -10.98 8.49
CA ASP A 143 4.18 -11.58 9.78
C ASP A 143 3.34 -10.61 10.64
N LEU A 144 3.81 -9.37 10.80
CA LEU A 144 3.08 -8.32 11.52
C LEU A 144 1.71 -8.06 10.89
N SER A 145 1.67 -7.97 9.56
CA SER A 145 0.45 -7.64 8.82
C SER A 145 -0.63 -8.72 8.94
N GLN A 146 -0.24 -10.01 9.04
CA GLN A 146 -1.17 -11.10 9.27
C GLN A 146 -1.79 -11.02 10.67
N ALA A 147 -0.99 -10.79 11.70
CA ALA A 147 -1.50 -10.64 13.06
C ALA A 147 -2.34 -9.36 13.23
N PHE A 148 -2.00 -8.28 12.53
CA PHE A 148 -2.82 -7.07 12.45
C PHE A 148 -4.17 -7.36 11.77
N MET A 149 -4.18 -8.10 10.66
CA MET A 149 -5.41 -8.48 9.95
C MET A 149 -6.37 -9.30 10.83
N HIS A 150 -5.85 -10.20 11.69
CA HIS A 150 -6.67 -10.90 12.70
C HIS A 150 -7.30 -9.92 13.68
N SER A 151 -6.54 -8.94 14.18
CA SER A 151 -7.04 -7.91 15.08
C SER A 151 -8.12 -7.04 14.43
N VAL A 152 -8.01 -6.77 13.13
CA VAL A 152 -9.05 -6.07 12.36
C VAL A 152 -10.31 -6.93 12.23
N ALA A 153 -10.20 -8.22 11.92
CA ALA A 153 -11.37 -9.10 11.90
C ALA A 153 -12.10 -9.11 13.26
N GLU A 154 -11.35 -9.21 14.36
CA GLU A 154 -11.92 -9.17 15.71
C GLU A 154 -12.57 -7.81 16.02
N CYS A 155 -11.98 -6.68 15.62
CA CYS A 155 -12.57 -5.36 15.85
C CYS A 155 -13.88 -5.15 15.07
N LEU A 156 -14.06 -5.89 13.97
CA LEU A 156 -15.30 -5.96 13.19
C LEU A 156 -16.29 -7.00 13.74
N SER A 157 -15.96 -7.67 14.85
CA SER A 157 -16.74 -8.77 15.43
C SER A 157 -16.89 -9.98 14.50
N LEU A 158 -15.86 -10.24 13.69
CA LEU A 158 -15.77 -11.36 12.76
C LEU A 158 -14.78 -12.40 13.30
N PRO A 159 -14.85 -13.68 12.85
CA PRO A 159 -13.80 -14.66 13.10
C PRO A 159 -12.41 -14.14 12.69
N PRO A 160 -11.35 -14.35 13.49
CA PRO A 160 -10.01 -13.80 13.22
C PRO A 160 -9.45 -14.13 11.83
N ASP A 161 -9.80 -15.29 11.29
CA ASP A 161 -9.34 -15.83 9.99
C ASP A 161 -10.17 -15.35 8.78
N THR A 162 -11.21 -14.55 9.00
CA THR A 162 -12.18 -14.13 7.95
C THR A 162 -11.51 -13.60 6.69
N PHE A 163 -10.42 -12.86 6.84
CA PHE A 163 -9.74 -12.18 5.74
C PHE A 163 -8.59 -12.98 5.11
N GLU A 164 -8.15 -14.09 5.72
CA GLU A 164 -6.99 -14.86 5.24
C GLU A 164 -7.19 -15.38 3.81
N LYS A 165 -8.41 -15.77 3.46
CA LYS A 165 -8.78 -16.27 2.12
C LYS A 165 -8.59 -15.24 1.00
N PHE A 166 -8.50 -13.95 1.33
CA PHE A 166 -8.27 -12.87 0.37
C PHE A 166 -6.81 -12.45 0.27
N LYS A 167 -5.96 -12.84 1.22
CA LYS A 167 -4.54 -12.51 1.23
C LYS A 167 -3.87 -13.12 0.00
N GLY A 168 -3.11 -12.31 -0.72
CA GLY A 168 -2.29 -12.74 -1.84
C GLY A 168 -0.89 -13.17 -1.42
N ASN A 169 -0.14 -13.74 -2.35
CA ASN A 169 1.28 -14.04 -2.15
C ASN A 169 2.19 -12.89 -2.61
N MET A 170 1.60 -11.90 -3.28
CA MET A 170 2.32 -10.80 -3.90
C MET A 170 2.20 -9.52 -3.05
N ASP A 171 3.06 -9.43 -2.05
CA ASP A 171 3.27 -8.21 -1.29
C ASP A 171 4.27 -7.30 -2.03
N ARG A 172 4.27 -6.01 -1.67
CA ARG A 172 5.20 -5.01 -2.21
C ARG A 172 5.88 -4.25 -1.10
N LEU A 173 7.10 -3.84 -1.33
CA LEU A 173 7.85 -2.92 -0.49
C LEU A 173 8.42 -1.83 -1.36
N LYS A 174 8.38 -0.58 -0.89
CA LYS A 174 9.14 0.49 -1.51
C LYS A 174 10.15 1.08 -0.55
N PHE A 175 11.30 1.45 -1.08
CA PHE A 175 12.16 2.46 -0.48
C PHE A 175 11.99 3.73 -1.30
N ILE A 176 11.73 4.86 -0.63
CA ILE A 176 11.42 6.11 -1.33
C ILE A 176 12.24 7.25 -0.74
N LYS A 177 12.82 8.07 -1.61
CA LYS A 177 13.51 9.31 -1.27
C LYS A 177 12.81 10.49 -1.93
N TYR A 178 12.53 11.52 -1.12
CA TYR A 178 12.01 12.81 -1.57
C TYR A 178 13.08 13.85 -1.30
N PRO A 179 13.73 14.41 -2.34
CA PRO A 179 14.70 15.48 -2.15
C PRO A 179 14.02 16.77 -1.68
N GLN A 180 14.83 17.66 -1.12
CA GLN A 180 14.41 19.02 -0.85
C GLN A 180 13.87 19.66 -2.12
N SER A 181 12.67 20.23 -2.05
CA SER A 181 11.94 20.79 -3.19
C SER A 181 11.40 22.18 -2.84
N PRO A 182 11.08 23.02 -3.85
CA PRO A 182 10.39 24.28 -3.61
C PRO A 182 9.09 24.09 -2.82
N PRO A 183 8.62 25.09 -2.04
CA PRO A 183 7.32 25.04 -1.38
C PRO A 183 6.20 24.64 -2.33
N GLU A 184 5.19 23.94 -1.80
CA GLU A 184 4.01 23.46 -2.54
C GLU A 184 4.29 22.40 -3.63
N SER A 185 5.54 21.92 -3.74
CA SER A 185 5.87 20.83 -4.65
C SER A 185 5.18 19.52 -4.23
N GLN A 186 4.72 18.77 -5.22
CA GLN A 186 4.12 17.45 -5.02
C GLN A 186 5.20 16.40 -4.74
N GLY A 187 5.15 15.78 -3.57
CA GLY A 187 5.91 14.56 -3.31
C GLY A 187 5.19 13.36 -3.95
N VAL A 188 3.90 13.20 -3.62
CA VAL A 188 2.95 12.29 -4.27
C VAL A 188 1.59 12.96 -4.28
N GLY A 189 0.90 12.93 -5.42
CA GLY A 189 -0.44 13.53 -5.54
C GLY A 189 -1.52 12.84 -4.72
N PRO A 190 -2.72 13.44 -4.58
CA PRO A 190 -3.87 12.82 -3.94
C PRO A 190 -4.24 11.47 -4.59
N HIS A 191 -4.23 10.40 -3.81
CA HIS A 191 -4.58 9.06 -4.28
C HIS A 191 -5.11 8.17 -3.14
N LYS A 192 -5.63 7.01 -3.51
CA LYS A 192 -5.84 5.86 -2.61
C LYS A 192 -4.89 4.75 -3.04
N ASP A 193 -4.34 4.02 -2.07
CA ASP A 193 -3.60 2.80 -2.36
C ASP A 193 -4.56 1.74 -2.92
N SER A 194 -4.24 1.21 -4.09
CA SER A 194 -5.26 0.55 -4.91
C SER A 194 -5.30 -0.97 -4.74
N THR A 195 -4.16 -1.66 -4.52
CA THR A 195 -4.06 -3.08 -4.90
C THR A 195 -3.84 -4.07 -3.76
N GLY A 196 -4.11 -3.67 -2.52
CA GLY A 196 -3.85 -4.49 -1.34
C GLY A 196 -4.95 -4.45 -0.29
N LEU A 197 -4.62 -4.99 0.88
CA LEU A 197 -5.45 -4.99 2.09
C LEU A 197 -5.10 -3.77 2.95
N PHE A 198 -3.82 -3.65 3.32
CA PHE A 198 -3.30 -2.60 4.19
C PHE A 198 -1.91 -2.17 3.74
N THR A 199 -1.61 -0.89 3.93
CA THR A 199 -0.26 -0.34 3.81
C THR A 199 0.30 -0.11 5.21
N PHE A 200 1.58 -0.44 5.41
CA PHE A 200 2.35 -0.21 6.63
C PHE A 200 3.55 0.67 6.29
N LEU A 201 3.48 1.94 6.65
CA LEU A 201 4.44 2.96 6.29
C LEU A 201 5.33 3.31 7.48
N SER A 202 6.64 3.09 7.32
CA SER A 202 7.65 3.69 8.18
C SER A 202 8.07 5.05 7.62
N GLN A 203 8.06 6.08 8.46
CA GLN A 203 8.46 7.44 8.13
C GLN A 203 9.75 7.81 8.87
N ASP A 204 10.56 8.67 8.27
CA ASP A 204 11.58 9.42 9.00
C ASP A 204 10.95 10.58 9.80
N ASP A 205 11.78 11.43 10.38
CA ASP A 205 11.36 12.59 11.19
C ASP A 205 11.02 13.85 10.35
N THR A 206 10.95 13.75 9.02
CA THR A 206 10.72 14.91 8.13
C THR A 206 9.23 15.25 7.96
N GLY A 207 8.35 14.24 7.99
CA GLY A 207 6.89 14.43 7.84
C GLY A 207 6.44 14.56 6.37
N GLY A 208 5.35 15.29 6.12
CA GLY A 208 4.83 15.58 4.77
C GLY A 208 3.67 14.70 4.28
N LEU A 209 3.35 13.60 4.97
CA LEU A 209 2.14 12.82 4.69
C LEU A 209 0.90 13.57 5.18
N GLN A 210 -0.14 13.63 4.34
CA GLN A 210 -1.42 14.23 4.68
C GLN A 210 -2.58 13.31 4.28
N VAL A 211 -3.62 13.26 5.11
CA VAL A 211 -4.81 12.41 4.94
C VAL A 211 -6.04 13.29 4.79
N LEU A 212 -6.85 13.05 3.77
CA LEU A 212 -8.04 13.84 3.49
C LEU A 212 -9.21 13.39 4.36
N ASN A 213 -9.76 14.29 5.18
CA ASN A 213 -10.93 13.99 5.99
C ASN A 213 -12.25 14.15 5.22
N LYS A 214 -13.37 13.81 5.87
CA LYS A 214 -14.71 13.87 5.26
C LYS A 214 -15.25 15.29 5.02
N ASN A 215 -14.59 16.31 5.56
CA ASN A 215 -14.87 17.73 5.32
C ASN A 215 -14.08 18.30 4.13
N GLY A 216 -13.18 17.52 3.53
CA GLY A 216 -12.29 18.00 2.47
C GLY A 216 -11.02 18.70 2.99
N GLU A 217 -10.70 18.53 4.27
CA GLU A 217 -9.52 19.12 4.92
C GLU A 217 -8.37 18.10 4.91
N TRP A 218 -7.16 18.57 4.60
CA TRP A 218 -5.94 17.78 4.71
C TRP A 218 -5.45 17.80 6.16
N ILE A 219 -5.40 16.61 6.78
CA ILE A 219 -4.90 16.41 8.13
C ILE A 219 -3.47 15.88 8.05
N ASP A 220 -2.53 16.55 8.71
CA ASP A 220 -1.14 16.11 8.77
C ASP A 220 -1.01 14.80 9.55
N ALA A 221 -0.14 13.92 9.05
CA ALA A 221 0.34 12.74 9.73
C ALA A 221 1.80 12.98 10.20
N PRO A 222 2.02 13.72 11.30
CA PRO A 222 3.36 13.98 11.80
C PRO A 222 4.08 12.68 12.18
N PRO A 223 5.40 12.54 11.98
CA PRO A 223 6.11 11.34 12.39
C PRO A 223 6.01 11.11 13.90
N ILE A 224 5.74 9.86 14.29
CA ILE A 224 5.86 9.40 15.68
C ILE A 224 6.98 8.35 15.70
N GLU A 225 8.02 8.61 16.49
CA GLU A 225 9.18 7.72 16.60
C GLU A 225 8.75 6.29 16.99
N GLY A 226 9.28 5.29 16.27
CA GLY A 226 8.96 3.89 16.53
C GLY A 226 7.54 3.46 16.13
N SER A 227 6.80 4.28 15.39
CA SER A 227 5.49 3.91 14.85
C SER A 227 5.54 3.54 13.37
N LEU A 228 4.53 2.79 12.93
CA LEU A 228 4.14 2.67 11.52
C LEU A 228 2.82 3.42 11.32
N VAL A 229 2.68 4.18 10.24
CA VAL A 229 1.36 4.61 9.78
C VAL A 229 0.73 3.45 9.02
N VAL A 230 -0.47 3.03 9.41
CA VAL A 230 -1.22 1.96 8.74
C VAL A 230 -2.46 2.55 8.09
N ASN A 231 -2.68 2.25 6.80
CA ASN A 231 -3.89 2.65 6.10
C ASN A 231 -4.54 1.52 5.32
N ILE A 232 -5.84 1.69 5.12
CA ILE A 232 -6.68 0.78 4.35
C ILE A 232 -6.49 1.05 2.86
N GLN A 233 -6.39 -0.02 2.09
CA GLN A 233 -6.30 0.04 0.63
C GLN A 233 -7.65 -0.31 -0.03
N GLN A 234 -7.81 0.05 -1.31
CA GLN A 234 -9.07 -0.15 -2.04
C GLN A 234 -9.49 -1.62 -2.16
N GLY A 235 -8.56 -2.58 -2.11
CA GLY A 235 -8.87 -4.01 -2.08
C GLY A 235 -9.69 -4.38 -0.84
N PHE A 236 -9.25 -3.95 0.35
CA PHE A 236 -10.00 -4.18 1.60
C PHE A 236 -11.31 -3.38 1.66
N GLU A 237 -11.32 -2.15 1.15
CA GLU A 237 -12.54 -1.36 0.98
C GLU A 237 -13.58 -2.12 0.14
N ALA A 238 -13.17 -2.73 -0.98
CA ALA A 238 -14.06 -3.52 -1.82
C ALA A 238 -14.51 -4.82 -1.14
N ILE A 239 -13.60 -5.55 -0.48
CA ILE A 239 -13.91 -6.80 0.26
C ILE A 239 -14.96 -6.57 1.35
N THR A 240 -14.91 -5.41 2.02
CA THR A 240 -15.82 -5.04 3.11
C THR A 240 -17.07 -4.27 2.63
N GLY A 241 -17.28 -4.15 1.31
CA GLY A 241 -18.44 -3.44 0.76
C GLY A 241 -18.47 -1.95 1.09
N GLY A 242 -17.29 -1.31 1.20
CA GLY A 242 -17.13 0.10 1.50
C GLY A 242 -17.30 0.46 2.98
N ILE A 243 -17.48 -0.53 3.86
CA ILE A 243 -17.58 -0.28 5.31
C ILE A 243 -16.27 0.25 5.87
N CYS A 244 -15.15 -0.32 5.44
CA CYS A 244 -13.81 0.09 5.83
C CYS A 244 -13.21 0.91 4.69
N ALA A 245 -13.31 2.23 4.77
CA ALA A 245 -12.95 3.11 3.66
C ALA A 245 -11.44 3.23 3.47
N ALA A 246 -10.98 3.16 2.22
CA ALA A 246 -9.62 3.55 1.86
C ALA A 246 -9.59 5.08 1.76
N THR A 247 -8.79 5.73 2.59
CA THR A 247 -8.80 7.20 2.69
C THR A 247 -7.79 7.82 1.75
N THR A 248 -8.24 8.85 1.01
CA THR A 248 -7.36 9.59 0.11
C THR A 248 -6.25 10.26 0.91
N HIS A 249 -5.01 10.13 0.45
CA HIS A 249 -3.85 10.73 1.07
C HIS A 249 -2.89 11.29 0.00
N ARG A 250 -1.95 12.13 0.42
CA ARG A 250 -0.91 12.73 -0.42
C ARG A 250 0.38 12.92 0.35
N VAL A 251 1.47 13.22 -0.36
CA VAL A 251 2.73 13.63 0.25
C VAL A 251 3.13 15.00 -0.30
N VAL A 252 3.34 15.96 0.59
CA VAL A 252 3.96 17.26 0.26
C VAL A 252 5.47 17.05 0.25
N ALA A 253 6.15 17.49 -0.83
CA ALA A 253 7.59 17.36 -0.91
C ALA A 253 8.27 18.22 0.17
N PRO A 254 9.37 17.73 0.79
CA PRO A 254 9.97 18.43 1.89
C PRO A 254 10.72 19.69 1.42
N THR A 255 10.67 20.76 2.20
CA THR A 255 11.30 22.05 1.84
C THR A 255 12.63 22.31 2.55
N SER A 256 12.97 21.50 3.57
CA SER A 256 14.12 21.74 4.45
C SER A 256 15.19 20.66 4.40
N LYS A 257 14.82 19.38 4.34
CA LYS A 257 15.73 18.24 4.28
C LYS A 257 15.13 17.11 3.46
N THR A 258 15.98 16.19 2.99
CA THR A 258 15.54 14.97 2.32
C THR A 258 14.66 14.14 3.25
N ARG A 259 13.52 13.66 2.72
CA ARG A 259 12.62 12.73 3.40
C ARG A 259 12.83 11.32 2.88
N TYR A 260 12.87 10.34 3.78
CA TYR A 260 12.83 8.92 3.45
C TYR A 260 11.57 8.24 3.97
N SER A 261 11.04 7.28 3.22
CA SER A 261 9.90 6.49 3.67
C SER A 261 9.88 5.09 3.09
N VAL A 262 9.33 4.16 3.87
CA VAL A 262 9.33 2.72 3.57
C VAL A 262 7.92 2.15 3.74
N PRO A 263 7.05 2.23 2.70
CA PRO A 263 5.76 1.55 2.72
C PRO A 263 5.87 0.09 2.31
N PHE A 264 5.31 -0.79 3.14
CA PHE A 264 5.00 -2.18 2.82
C PHE A 264 3.50 -2.32 2.52
N PHE A 265 3.15 -3.04 1.46
CA PHE A 265 1.79 -3.22 0.98
C PHE A 265 1.42 -4.71 1.06
N LEU A 266 0.47 -5.05 1.93
CA LEU A 266 -0.08 -6.40 2.02
C LEU A 266 -1.03 -6.65 0.84
N GLY A 267 -0.75 -7.63 0.00
CA GLY A 267 -1.48 -7.88 -1.24
C GLY A 267 -2.80 -8.63 -1.07
N VAL A 268 -3.73 -8.37 -2.01
CA VAL A 268 -4.89 -9.24 -2.26
C VAL A 268 -4.52 -10.31 -3.28
N ARG A 269 -5.07 -11.52 -3.17
CA ARG A 269 -4.85 -12.58 -4.17
C ARG A 269 -5.33 -12.13 -5.55
N LEU A 270 -4.48 -12.32 -6.56
CA LEU A 270 -4.71 -11.79 -7.90
C LEU A 270 -5.87 -12.49 -8.63
N ASP A 271 -6.18 -13.74 -8.29
CA ASP A 271 -7.27 -14.50 -8.88
C ASP A 271 -8.64 -14.26 -8.19
N LEU A 272 -8.73 -13.30 -7.25
CA LEU A 272 -10.01 -12.93 -6.63
C LEU A 272 -10.99 -12.43 -7.69
N THR A 273 -12.10 -13.13 -7.87
CA THR A 273 -13.10 -12.78 -8.90
C THR A 273 -14.05 -11.69 -8.42
N LEU A 274 -14.67 -10.98 -9.37
CA LEU A 274 -15.70 -9.99 -9.06
C LEU A 274 -16.91 -10.60 -8.33
N GLU A 275 -17.26 -11.85 -8.64
CA GLU A 275 -18.34 -12.58 -7.95
C GLU A 275 -17.98 -12.85 -6.49
N GLN A 276 -16.80 -13.41 -6.22
CA GLN A 276 -16.32 -13.66 -4.86
C GLN A 276 -16.23 -12.37 -4.03
N LEU A 277 -15.83 -11.27 -4.67
CA LEU A 277 -15.76 -9.95 -4.05
C LEU A 277 -17.15 -9.44 -3.67
N LYS A 278 -18.14 -9.56 -4.56
CA LYS A 278 -19.55 -9.19 -4.30
C LYS A 278 -20.14 -10.03 -3.17
N ASP A 279 -19.89 -11.34 -3.17
CA ASP A 279 -20.36 -12.26 -2.13
C ASP A 279 -19.74 -11.92 -0.77
N SER A 280 -18.44 -11.61 -0.76
CA SER A 280 -17.74 -11.14 0.44
C SER A 280 -18.36 -9.89 1.02
N ALA A 281 -18.51 -8.85 0.17
CA ALA A 281 -19.11 -7.59 0.57
C ALA A 281 -20.50 -7.81 1.15
N ALA A 282 -21.34 -8.60 0.48
CA ALA A 282 -22.68 -8.93 0.96
C ALA A 282 -22.67 -9.68 2.29
N HIS A 283 -21.74 -10.61 2.49
CA HIS A 283 -21.61 -11.38 3.73
C HIS A 283 -21.16 -10.51 4.91
N ILE A 284 -20.09 -9.73 4.74
CA ILE A 284 -19.53 -8.87 5.78
C ILE A 284 -20.52 -7.77 6.18
N VAL A 285 -21.16 -7.14 5.19
CA VAL A 285 -22.16 -6.08 5.44
C VAL A 285 -23.36 -6.59 6.25
N ARG A 286 -23.73 -7.88 6.11
CA ARG A 286 -24.82 -8.49 6.91
C ARG A 286 -24.41 -8.78 8.35
N GLN A 287 -23.12 -9.03 8.60
CA GLN A 287 -22.62 -9.43 9.91
C GLN A 287 -22.21 -8.25 10.78
N ILE A 288 -21.78 -7.15 10.18
CA ILE A 288 -21.47 -5.93 10.90
C ILE A 288 -22.80 -5.24 11.26
N PRO A 289 -23.12 -5.06 12.56
CA PRO A 289 -24.35 -4.40 12.98
C PRO A 289 -24.48 -3.05 12.29
N ALA A 290 -25.67 -2.72 11.79
CA ALA A 290 -25.94 -1.39 11.26
C ALA A 290 -25.76 -0.37 12.39
N SER A 291 -24.62 0.32 12.45
CA SER A 291 -24.54 1.56 13.22
C SER A 291 -25.27 2.66 12.45
N ASP A 292 -25.80 3.66 13.17
CA ASP A 292 -26.54 4.82 12.65
C ASP A 292 -25.76 5.69 11.64
N ASP A 293 -24.50 5.35 11.33
CA ASP A 293 -23.65 5.98 10.31
C ASP A 293 -24.04 5.61 8.86
N GLN A 294 -25.30 5.23 8.64
CA GLN A 294 -25.89 4.89 7.33
C GLN A 294 -25.71 5.98 6.25
N LYS A 295 -25.31 7.21 6.59
CA LYS A 295 -25.31 8.33 5.64
C LYS A 295 -24.19 8.33 4.60
N LYS A 296 -23.19 7.45 4.68
CA LYS A 296 -22.15 7.33 3.63
C LYS A 296 -21.64 5.90 3.49
N ARG A 297 -22.54 4.92 3.32
CA ARG A 297 -22.12 3.67 2.67
C ARG A 297 -21.86 4.04 1.21
N SER A 298 -20.60 4.19 0.84
CA SER A 298 -20.18 4.37 -0.56
C SER A 298 -20.48 3.07 -1.30
N LEU A 299 -21.73 2.90 -1.74
CA LEU A 299 -22.08 1.94 -2.77
C LEU A 299 -21.48 2.35 -4.13
N ASP A 300 -20.97 3.58 -4.22
CA ASP A 300 -20.20 4.10 -5.34
C ASP A 300 -18.73 4.24 -4.93
N VAL A 301 -17.99 3.13 -4.80
CA VAL A 301 -16.52 3.19 -4.81
C VAL A 301 -16.10 3.10 -6.26
N PRO A 302 -15.70 4.20 -6.94
CA PRO A 302 -15.11 4.12 -8.26
C PRO A 302 -13.77 3.41 -8.06
N SER A 303 -13.76 2.15 -8.41
CA SER A 303 -12.61 1.28 -8.29
C SER A 303 -12.54 0.52 -9.59
N GLU A 304 -11.41 0.64 -10.28
CA GLU A 304 -11.17 -0.15 -11.50
C GLU A 304 -11.32 -1.65 -11.21
N PHE A 305 -11.17 -2.07 -9.94
CA PHE A 305 -11.34 -3.45 -9.45
C PHE A 305 -12.80 -3.93 -9.45
N LEU A 306 -13.78 -3.02 -9.46
CA LEU A 306 -15.20 -3.36 -9.56
C LEU A 306 -15.72 -3.33 -11.00
N SER A 307 -14.85 -3.00 -11.97
CA SER A 307 -15.24 -2.93 -13.37
C SER A 307 -15.62 -4.32 -13.90
N PRO A 308 -16.77 -4.45 -14.59
CA PRO A 308 -17.16 -5.71 -15.23
C PRO A 308 -16.26 -6.09 -16.41
N LEU A 309 -15.33 -5.21 -16.80
CA LEU A 309 -14.35 -5.45 -17.84
C LEU A 309 -13.25 -6.44 -17.44
N TYR A 310 -13.11 -6.73 -16.14
CA TYR A 310 -12.07 -7.61 -15.62
C TYR A 310 -12.68 -8.83 -14.93
N SER A 311 -12.14 -10.01 -15.23
CA SER A 311 -12.60 -11.27 -14.67
C SER A 311 -12.17 -11.46 -13.20
N CYS A 312 -11.01 -10.89 -12.85
CA CYS A 312 -10.40 -10.98 -11.54
C CYS A 312 -9.51 -9.77 -11.22
N PHE A 313 -9.09 -9.69 -9.96
CA PHE A 313 -8.29 -8.60 -9.40
C PHE A 313 -6.96 -8.39 -10.14
N GLY A 314 -6.32 -9.47 -10.60
CA GLY A 314 -5.04 -9.45 -11.28
C GLY A 314 -5.09 -8.75 -12.64
N GLU A 315 -6.19 -8.88 -13.40
CA GLU A 315 -6.35 -8.18 -14.67
C GLU A 315 -6.48 -6.66 -14.46
N ALA A 316 -7.31 -6.26 -13.49
CA ALA A 316 -7.48 -4.85 -13.12
C ALA A 316 -6.15 -4.27 -12.59
N HIS A 317 -5.44 -5.04 -11.76
CA HIS A 317 -4.14 -4.63 -11.23
C HIS A 317 -3.09 -4.46 -12.34
N LEU A 318 -3.00 -5.42 -13.26
CA LEU A 318 -2.07 -5.36 -14.38
C LEU A 318 -2.34 -4.14 -15.25
N ARG A 319 -3.61 -3.88 -15.56
CA ARG A 319 -4.02 -2.70 -16.32
C ARG A 319 -3.53 -1.41 -15.65
N ASN A 320 -3.74 -1.30 -14.34
CA ASN A 320 -3.31 -0.14 -13.56
C ASN A 320 -1.77 0.03 -13.60
N ARG A 321 -0.99 -1.06 -13.46
CA ARG A 321 0.47 -1.02 -13.57
C ARG A 321 0.95 -0.64 -14.98
N VAL A 322 0.36 -1.21 -16.03
CA VAL A 322 0.72 -0.92 -17.43
C VAL A 322 0.51 0.56 -17.77
N LEU A 323 -0.54 1.20 -17.25
CA LEU A 323 -0.79 2.62 -17.50
C LEU A 323 0.01 3.56 -16.58
N SER A 324 0.28 3.13 -15.34
CA SER A 324 1.09 3.92 -14.40
C SER A 324 2.58 3.92 -14.77
N HIS A 325 3.05 2.88 -15.47
CA HIS A 325 4.43 2.70 -15.92
C HIS A 325 4.48 2.49 -17.43
N PRO A 326 4.25 3.55 -18.22
CA PRO A 326 4.07 3.43 -19.66
C PRO A 326 5.32 2.89 -20.38
N ASP A 327 6.51 3.14 -19.86
CA ASP A 327 7.78 2.62 -20.37
C ASP A 327 7.90 1.09 -20.20
N VAL A 328 7.58 0.58 -19.01
CA VAL A 328 7.48 -0.87 -18.72
C VAL A 328 6.37 -1.48 -19.58
N GLY A 329 5.21 -0.82 -19.64
CA GLY A 329 4.05 -1.21 -20.43
C GLY A 329 4.37 -1.36 -21.91
N GLN A 330 5.03 -0.38 -22.52
CA GLN A 330 5.42 -0.42 -23.93
C GLN A 330 6.46 -1.50 -24.21
N LYS A 331 7.43 -1.70 -23.31
CA LYS A 331 8.51 -2.68 -23.50
C LYS A 331 8.04 -4.14 -23.33
N TRP A 332 7.27 -4.42 -22.28
CA TRP A 332 6.93 -5.80 -21.88
C TRP A 332 5.49 -6.20 -22.21
N TYR A 333 4.62 -5.21 -22.45
CA TYR A 333 3.18 -5.37 -22.63
C TYR A 333 2.61 -4.55 -23.81
N PRO A 334 3.28 -4.49 -24.98
CA PRO A 334 2.94 -3.50 -26.02
C PRO A 334 1.48 -3.58 -26.48
N GLU A 335 0.94 -4.78 -26.64
CA GLU A 335 -0.46 -5.00 -27.05
C GLU A 335 -1.45 -4.54 -25.99
N LEU A 336 -1.18 -4.85 -24.71
CA LEU A 336 -2.04 -4.42 -23.61
C LEU A 336 -1.92 -2.91 -23.37
N TYR A 337 -0.73 -2.34 -23.51
CA TYR A 337 -0.54 -0.89 -23.39
C TYR A 337 -1.37 -0.16 -24.45
N ALA A 338 -1.32 -0.61 -25.71
CA ALA A 338 -2.13 -0.05 -26.78
C ALA A 338 -3.64 -0.19 -26.50
N LYS A 339 -4.09 -1.37 -26.05
CA LYS A 339 -5.48 -1.64 -25.68
C LYS A 339 -5.95 -0.75 -24.53
N TYR A 340 -5.22 -0.74 -23.42
CA TYR A 340 -5.62 -0.04 -22.19
C TYR A 340 -5.58 1.48 -22.34
N SER A 341 -4.66 2.02 -23.16
CA SER A 341 -4.59 3.46 -23.43
C SER A 341 -5.81 4.02 -24.17
N GLN A 342 -6.57 3.15 -24.85
CA GLN A 342 -7.80 3.52 -25.57
C GLN A 342 -9.06 3.18 -24.78
N GLN A 343 -8.93 2.44 -23.67
CA GLN A 343 -10.07 1.92 -22.90
C GLN A 343 -10.52 2.95 -21.86
N VAL A 344 -11.72 3.50 -22.06
CA VAL A 344 -12.42 4.33 -21.05
C VAL A 344 -13.11 3.39 -20.04
N LEU A 345 -12.87 3.65 -18.75
CA LEU A 345 -13.46 2.90 -17.63
C LEU A 345 -14.74 3.55 -17.10
#